data_AF-A0A7J2I151-F1
#
_entry.id   AF-A0A7J2I151-F1
#
_cell.length_a   1.000
_cell.length_b   1.000
_cell.length_c   1.000
_cell.angle_alpha   90.00
_cell.angle_beta   90.00
_cell.angle_gamma   90.00
#
_symmetry.space_group_name_H-M   'P 1'
#
loop_
_entity.id
_entity.type
_entity.pdbx_description
1 polymer ?
#
loop_
_entity_poly.entity_id
_entity_poly.type
_entity_poly.pdbx_seq_one_letter_code
_entity_poly.pdbx_strand_id
1 'polypeptide(L)'
;VIKAEGPGGNVGKPGDAIKTIIEENEGKIACIIMIDAALKLEGEEVGAVAEGVGAAIGGPGVDQFKIEETILKYRIPINAVIVKEDIGDAVSPMRKEIFDSVDKAIERVKQVILEKTKEGDKVIIAGVGNSIGIGQ
;
A
#
# COMPACT_ATOMS: atom_id res chain seq x y z
N VAL A 1 -11.25 0.77 -0.86
CA VAL A 1 -10.09 0.16 -0.19
C VAL A 1 -9.89 -1.22 -0.76
N ILE A 2 -8.67 -1.56 -1.17
CA ILE A 2 -8.29 -2.88 -1.68
C ILE A 2 -7.30 -3.47 -0.67
N LYS A 3 -7.50 -4.70 -0.22
CA LYS A 3 -6.54 -5.43 0.62
C LYS A 3 -6.71 -6.93 0.44
N ALA A 4 -5.68 -7.71 0.79
CA ALA A 4 -5.81 -9.16 0.92
C ALA A 4 -6.71 -9.52 2.12
N GLU A 5 -7.53 -10.56 1.95
CA GLU A 5 -8.31 -11.17 3.03
C GLU A 5 -7.49 -12.30 3.67
N GLY A 6 -7.44 -12.30 5.01
CA GLY A 6 -6.71 -13.31 5.79
C GLY A 6 -7.46 -14.63 5.94
N PRO A 7 -6.88 -15.65 6.60
CA PRO A 7 -5.56 -15.67 7.23
C PRO A 7 -4.44 -16.21 6.30
N GLY A 8 -4.67 -16.28 4.99
CA GLY A 8 -3.72 -16.83 4.03
C GLY A 8 -2.50 -15.93 3.78
N GLY A 9 -1.39 -16.54 3.35
CA GLY A 9 -0.15 -15.84 2.96
C GLY A 9 -0.10 -15.44 1.50
N ASN A 10 -1.25 -15.11 0.90
CA ASN A 10 -1.33 -14.73 -0.51
C ASN A 10 -1.97 -13.35 -0.65
N VAL A 11 -1.27 -12.46 -1.37
CA VAL A 11 -1.71 -11.09 -1.67
C VAL A 11 -2.65 -11.02 -2.88
N GLY A 12 -2.79 -12.11 -3.64
CA GLY A 12 -3.65 -12.20 -4.82
C GLY A 12 -2.98 -11.61 -6.06
N LYS A 13 -3.74 -10.81 -6.84
CA LYS A 13 -3.27 -10.14 -8.07
C LYS A 13 -3.50 -8.63 -7.97
N PRO A 14 -2.79 -7.92 -7.08
CA PRO A 14 -3.03 -6.51 -6.81
C PRO A 14 -2.86 -5.63 -8.05
N GLY A 15 -1.94 -5.95 -8.96
CA GLY A 15 -1.75 -5.20 -10.20
C GLY A 15 -2.93 -5.31 -11.15
N ASP A 16 -3.53 -6.51 -11.26
CA ASP A 16 -4.75 -6.69 -12.06
C ASP A 16 -5.94 -5.97 -11.42
N ALA A 17 -6.10 -6.07 -10.09
CA ALA A 17 -7.18 -5.40 -9.36
C ALA A 17 -7.14 -3.87 -9.49
N ILE A 18 -5.96 -3.26 -9.29
CA ILE A 18 -5.78 -1.80 -9.44
C ILE A 18 -6.06 -1.39 -10.88
N LYS A 19 -5.55 -2.14 -11.86
CA LYS A 19 -5.81 -1.87 -13.28
C LYS A 19 -7.29 -1.89 -13.61
N THR A 20 -8.01 -2.94 -13.21
CA THR A 20 -9.45 -3.06 -13.47
C THR A 20 -10.22 -1.88 -12.89
N ILE A 21 -9.93 -1.48 -11.65
CA ILE A 21 -10.61 -0.34 -11.03
C ILE A 21 -10.32 0.98 -11.77
N ILE A 22 -9.08 1.19 -12.20
CA ILE A 22 -8.72 2.38 -12.99
C ILE A 22 -9.51 2.39 -14.32
N GLU A 23 -9.56 1.25 -15.02
CA GLU A 23 -10.24 1.12 -16.32
C GLU A 23 -11.76 1.28 -16.20
N GLU A 24 -12.39 0.67 -15.20
CA GLU A 24 -13.83 0.80 -14.91
C GLU A 24 -14.22 2.24 -14.55
N ASN A 25 -13.28 3.02 -14.00
CA ASN A 25 -13.48 4.43 -13.71
C ASN A 25 -13.01 5.35 -14.85
N GLU A 26 -12.71 4.82 -16.02
CA GLU A 26 -12.24 5.58 -17.19
C GLU A 26 -11.00 6.45 -16.89
N GLY A 27 -10.14 6.00 -15.96
CA GLY A 27 -8.98 6.76 -15.50
C GLY A 27 -9.30 7.92 -14.55
N LYS A 28 -10.56 8.11 -14.14
CA LYS A 28 -11.00 9.20 -13.24
C LYS A 28 -10.68 8.87 -11.78
N ILE A 29 -9.40 8.70 -11.48
CA ILE A 29 -8.85 8.48 -10.14
C ILE A 29 -7.89 9.63 -9.85
N ALA A 30 -8.14 10.35 -8.76
CA ALA A 30 -7.32 11.51 -8.40
C ALA A 30 -5.95 11.10 -7.86
N CYS A 31 -5.90 10.01 -7.08
CA CYS A 31 -4.66 9.50 -6.50
C CYS A 31 -4.80 8.03 -6.09
N ILE A 32 -3.67 7.33 -6.11
CA ILE A 32 -3.50 6.00 -5.51
C ILE A 32 -2.58 6.13 -4.30
N ILE A 33 -2.98 5.54 -3.18
CA ILE A 33 -2.18 5.44 -1.95
C ILE A 33 -1.96 3.96 -1.67
N MET A 34 -0.71 3.52 -1.83
CA MET A 34 -0.29 2.16 -1.50
C MET A 34 0.25 2.12 -0.07
N ILE A 35 -0.15 1.10 0.67
CA ILE A 35 0.30 0.84 2.03
C ILE A 35 0.94 -0.54 2.03
N ASP A 36 2.22 -0.61 2.37
CA ASP A 36 2.98 -1.87 2.42
C ASP A 36 3.98 -1.82 3.59
N ALA A 37 4.55 -2.97 3.93
CA ALA A 37 5.69 -3.05 4.82
C ALA A 37 6.99 -3.14 4.01
N ALA A 38 8.09 -2.61 4.55
CA ALA A 38 9.40 -2.79 3.94
C ALA A 38 10.47 -2.97 5.00
N LEU A 39 11.55 -3.66 4.62
CA LEU A 39 12.70 -3.82 5.48
C LEU A 39 13.25 -2.46 5.95
N LYS A 40 13.44 -2.37 7.26
CA LYS A 40 14.09 -1.23 7.89
C LYS A 40 15.56 -1.15 7.47
N LEU A 41 16.06 0.08 7.33
CA LEU A 41 17.48 0.35 7.14
C LEU A 41 18.22 0.37 8.48
N GLU A 42 19.55 0.36 8.41
CA GLU A 42 20.41 0.50 9.57
C GLU A 42 20.22 1.91 10.18
N GLY A 43 19.55 1.96 11.33
CA GLY A 43 19.16 3.21 12.01
C GLY A 43 17.65 3.50 12.02
N GLU A 44 16.86 2.76 11.25
CA GLU A 44 15.39 2.84 11.34
C GLU A 44 14.85 1.92 12.45
N GLU A 45 13.85 2.43 13.17
CA GLU A 45 13.10 1.66 14.16
C GLU A 45 12.03 0.79 13.48
N VAL A 46 11.76 -0.38 14.06
CA VAL A 46 10.59 -1.18 13.68
C VAL A 46 9.33 -0.39 14.01
N GLY A 47 8.35 -0.38 13.08
CA GLY A 47 7.14 0.43 13.19
C GLY A 47 7.34 1.90 12.80
N ALA A 48 8.52 2.31 12.34
CA ALA A 48 8.68 3.64 11.73
C ALA A 48 7.82 3.73 10.46
N VAL A 49 7.19 4.88 10.24
CA VAL A 49 6.35 5.13 9.05
C VAL A 49 7.10 6.07 8.11
N ALA A 50 7.31 5.64 6.88
CA ALA A 50 7.95 6.41 5.83
C ALA A 50 6.96 6.69 4.68
N GLU A 51 7.19 7.78 3.94
CA GLU A 51 6.46 8.07 2.71
C GLU A 51 7.37 7.94 1.49
N GLY A 52 6.77 7.59 0.37
CA GLY A 52 7.44 7.53 -0.92
C GLY A 52 6.49 7.75 -2.09
N VAL A 53 7.06 7.69 -3.28
CA VAL A 53 6.35 7.77 -4.57
C VAL A 53 6.69 6.51 -5.35
N GLY A 54 5.69 5.94 -6.01
CA GLY A 54 5.83 4.71 -6.79
C GLY A 54 4.98 3.56 -6.24
N ALA A 55 4.94 2.47 -7.00
CA ALA A 55 4.23 1.27 -6.56
C ALA A 55 5.02 0.55 -5.46
N ALA A 56 4.45 0.50 -4.25
CA ALA A 56 5.01 -0.21 -3.12
C ALA A 56 4.48 -1.65 -3.10
N ILE A 57 5.28 -2.58 -3.63
CA ILE A 57 4.95 -4.00 -3.66
C ILE A 57 6.22 -4.86 -3.74
N GLY A 58 6.30 -5.89 -2.90
CA GLY A 58 7.33 -6.92 -2.99
C GLY A 58 7.10 -7.93 -4.12
N GLY A 59 8.13 -8.71 -4.44
CA GLY A 59 8.04 -9.85 -5.36
C GLY A 59 8.78 -9.65 -6.70
N PRO A 60 8.47 -10.46 -7.73
CA PRO A 60 9.24 -10.51 -8.98
C PRO A 60 9.03 -9.29 -9.90
N GLY A 61 8.27 -8.27 -9.46
CA GLY A 61 8.05 -7.03 -10.21
C GLY A 61 6.90 -7.06 -11.23
N VAL A 62 6.19 -8.19 -11.40
CA VAL A 62 5.09 -8.29 -12.38
C VAL A 62 3.92 -7.36 -12.02
N ASP A 63 3.48 -7.37 -10.76
CA ASP A 63 2.42 -6.47 -10.30
C ASP A 63 2.87 -5.01 -10.28
N GLN A 64 4.12 -4.75 -9.86
CA GLN A 64 4.71 -3.40 -9.91
C GLN A 64 4.65 -2.84 -11.33
N PHE A 65 5.11 -3.60 -12.32
CA PHE A 65 5.09 -3.20 -13.73
C PHE A 65 3.67 -2.90 -14.22
N LYS A 66 2.70 -3.79 -13.94
CA LYS A 66 1.30 -3.58 -14.35
C LYS A 66 0.70 -2.31 -13.76
N ILE A 67 0.98 -2.04 -12.48
CA ILE A 67 0.54 -0.82 -11.80
C ILE A 67 1.19 0.39 -12.46
N GLU A 68 2.52 0.40 -12.57
CA GLU A 68 3.29 1.53 -13.12
C GLU A 68 2.94 1.84 -14.58
N GLU A 69 2.74 0.83 -15.42
CA GLU A 69 2.28 0.99 -16.80
C GLU A 69 0.89 1.66 -16.85
N THR A 70 -0.04 1.19 -16.00
CA THR A 70 -1.41 1.68 -15.98
C THR A 70 -1.48 3.12 -15.46
N ILE A 71 -0.79 3.43 -14.37
CA ILE A 71 -0.77 4.81 -13.83
C ILE A 71 -0.10 5.78 -14.80
N LEU A 72 0.92 5.33 -15.55
CA LEU A 72 1.57 6.16 -16.55
C LEU A 72 0.62 6.46 -17.71
N LYS A 73 -0.11 5.45 -18.19
CA LYS A 73 -1.12 5.57 -19.26
C LYS A 73 -2.20 6.60 -18.91
N TYR A 74 -2.71 6.57 -17.69
CA TYR A 74 -3.79 7.47 -17.24
C TYR A 74 -3.29 8.73 -16.51
N ARG A 75 -1.98 8.88 -16.32
CA ARG A 75 -1.32 9.97 -15.58
C ARG A 75 -1.83 10.15 -14.15
N ILE A 76 -2.00 9.03 -13.45
CA ILE A 76 -2.51 9.01 -12.07
C ILE A 76 -1.33 9.09 -11.09
N PRO A 77 -1.31 10.02 -10.13
CA PRO A 77 -0.27 10.08 -9.12
C PRO A 77 -0.41 8.92 -8.12
N ILE A 78 0.73 8.34 -7.74
CA ILE A 78 0.81 7.24 -6.76
C ILE A 78 1.73 7.63 -5.61
N ASN A 79 1.24 7.47 -4.38
CA ASN A 79 2.01 7.67 -3.15
C ASN A 79 2.07 6.36 -2.38
N ALA A 80 3.14 6.16 -1.63
CA ALA A 80 3.36 5.00 -0.79
C ALA A 80 3.50 5.42 0.68
N VAL A 81 2.86 4.68 1.58
CA VAL A 81 3.05 4.75 3.02
C VAL A 81 3.62 3.41 3.46
N ILE A 82 4.85 3.43 3.98
CA ILE A 82 5.62 2.23 4.29
C ILE A 82 5.78 2.11 5.79
N VAL A 83 5.40 0.97 6.35
CA VAL A 83 5.73 0.60 7.73
C VAL A 83 7.03 -0.20 7.72
N LYS A 84 8.02 0.25 8.51
CA LYS A 84 9.32 -0.41 8.59
C LYS A 84 9.27 -1.64 9.47
N GLU A 85 9.75 -2.76 8.95
CA GLU A 85 9.77 -4.04 9.64
C GLU A 85 11.16 -4.69 9.58
N ASP A 86 11.42 -5.67 10.43
CA ASP A 86 12.60 -6.52 10.34
C ASP A 86 12.31 -7.78 9.49
N ILE A 87 13.34 -8.45 9.00
CA ILE A 87 13.19 -9.64 8.13
C ILE A 87 12.40 -10.77 8.79
N GLY A 88 12.48 -10.88 10.12
CA GLY A 88 11.72 -11.87 10.89
C GLY A 88 10.24 -11.54 11.02
N ASP A 89 9.86 -10.26 10.91
CA ASP A 89 8.49 -9.79 11.09
C ASP A 89 7.60 -10.21 9.92
N ALA A 90 8.18 -10.31 8.70
CA ALA A 90 7.48 -10.72 7.48
C ALA A 90 6.90 -12.15 7.52
N VAL A 91 7.38 -13.00 8.43
CA VAL A 91 7.03 -14.43 8.52
C VAL A 91 6.62 -14.88 9.91
N SER A 92 6.47 -13.95 10.86
CA SER A 92 6.12 -14.23 12.26
C SER A 92 4.87 -13.44 12.67
N PRO A 93 4.27 -13.73 13.84
CA PRO A 93 3.16 -12.92 14.35
C PRO A 93 3.56 -11.44 14.47
N MET A 94 2.63 -10.56 14.12
CA MET A 94 2.85 -9.12 14.11
C MET A 94 3.36 -8.61 15.46
N ARG A 95 4.47 -7.86 15.43
CA ARG A 95 5.03 -7.19 16.60
C ARG A 95 4.17 -6.03 17.06
N LYS A 96 4.21 -5.75 18.36
CA LYS A 96 3.46 -4.64 18.97
C LYS A 96 3.86 -3.30 18.37
N GLU A 97 5.14 -3.09 18.07
CA GLU A 97 5.67 -1.85 17.49
C GLU A 97 5.07 -1.56 16.10
N ILE A 98 4.85 -2.61 15.29
CA ILE A 98 4.17 -2.51 13.99
C ILE A 98 2.69 -2.20 14.20
N PHE A 99 2.03 -2.87 15.14
CA PHE A 99 0.63 -2.60 15.48
C PHE A 99 0.41 -1.15 15.97
N ASP A 100 1.26 -0.67 16.89
CA ASP A 100 1.20 0.68 17.44
C ASP A 100 1.49 1.76 16.37
N SER A 101 2.09 1.39 15.22
CA SER A 101 2.33 2.31 14.10
C SER A 101 1.10 2.60 13.24
N VAL A 102 0.02 1.81 13.38
CA VAL A 102 -1.19 1.91 12.55
C VAL A 102 -1.80 3.31 12.60
N ASP A 103 -1.89 3.93 13.77
CA ASP A 103 -2.46 5.27 13.91
C ASP A 103 -1.63 6.31 13.13
N LYS A 104 -0.30 6.20 13.19
CA LYS A 104 0.62 7.07 12.43
C LYS A 104 0.45 6.84 10.92
N ALA A 105 0.33 5.59 10.48
CA ALA A 105 0.09 5.27 9.07
C ALA A 105 -1.25 5.84 8.58
N ILE A 106 -2.32 5.72 9.38
CA ILE A 106 -3.64 6.29 9.08
C ILE A 106 -3.57 7.82 9.00
N GLU A 107 -2.89 8.47 9.94
CA GLU A 107 -2.67 9.92 9.90
C GLU A 107 -1.98 10.34 8.60
N ARG A 108 -0.96 9.59 8.20
CA ARG A 108 -0.20 9.85 6.97
C ARG A 108 -1.05 9.69 5.71
N VAL A 109 -1.85 8.62 5.64
CA VAL A 109 -2.84 8.43 4.55
C VAL A 109 -3.83 9.60 4.49
N LYS A 110 -4.36 10.05 5.64
CA LYS A 110 -5.28 11.19 5.69
C LYS A 110 -4.63 12.47 5.18
N GLN A 111 -3.38 12.75 5.56
CA GLN A 111 -2.63 13.90 5.06
C GLN A 111 -2.49 13.86 3.54
N VAL A 112 -2.08 12.72 2.97
CA VAL A 112 -1.97 12.56 1.51
C VAL A 112 -3.32 12.81 0.82
N ILE A 113 -4.43 12.29 1.36
CA ILE A 113 -5.76 12.55 0.79
C ILE A 113 -6.07 14.05 0.81
N LEU A 114 -5.88 14.72 1.94
CA LEU A 114 -6.18 16.15 2.07
C LEU A 114 -5.31 17.03 1.16
N GLU A 115 -4.05 16.66 0.95
CA GLU A 115 -3.12 17.43 0.12
C GLU A 115 -3.29 17.18 -1.39
N LYS A 116 -3.68 15.97 -1.79
CA LYS A 116 -3.67 15.53 -3.18
C LYS A 116 -5.05 15.47 -3.84
N THR A 117 -6.12 15.64 -3.07
CA THR A 117 -7.49 15.38 -3.54
C THR A 117 -8.47 16.44 -3.07
N LYS A 118 -9.68 16.42 -3.63
CA LYS A 118 -10.79 17.31 -3.28
C LYS A 118 -12.04 16.49 -3.01
N GLU A 119 -13.02 17.13 -2.38
CA GLU A 119 -14.32 16.49 -2.19
C GLU A 119 -14.94 16.08 -3.54
N GLY A 120 -15.42 14.84 -3.61
CA GLY A 120 -15.95 14.22 -4.84
C GLY A 120 -14.91 13.47 -5.68
N ASP A 121 -13.61 13.60 -5.38
CA ASP A 121 -12.58 12.82 -6.05
C ASP A 121 -12.64 11.33 -5.66
N LYS A 122 -12.28 10.47 -6.61
CA LYS A 122 -12.11 9.03 -6.37
C LYS A 122 -10.65 8.75 -6.03
N VAL A 123 -10.45 8.02 -4.93
CA VAL A 123 -9.13 7.66 -4.41
C VAL A 123 -9.05 6.15 -4.25
N ILE A 124 -7.95 5.54 -4.69
CA ILE A 124 -7.67 4.13 -4.43
C ILE A 124 -6.71 4.06 -3.24
N ILE A 125 -7.15 3.38 -2.18
CA ILE A 125 -6.26 3.00 -1.07
C ILE A 125 -6.05 1.50 -1.18
N ALA A 126 -4.81 1.07 -1.37
CA ALA A 126 -4.43 -0.32 -1.56
C ALA A 126 -3.43 -0.77 -0.49
N GLY A 127 -3.86 -1.68 0.39
CA GLY A 127 -2.98 -2.39 1.31
C GLY A 127 -2.41 -3.63 0.61
N VAL A 128 -1.09 -3.65 0.44
CA VAL A 128 -0.35 -4.77 -0.14
C VAL A 128 0.40 -5.46 0.99
N GLY A 129 0.33 -6.80 1.03
CA GLY A 129 0.94 -7.57 2.10
C GLY A 129 0.05 -8.69 2.61
N ASN A 130 0.66 -9.61 3.36
CA ASN A 130 -0.03 -10.75 3.92
C ASN A 130 -0.75 -10.37 5.21
N SER A 131 -1.99 -10.83 5.39
CA SER A 131 -2.74 -10.70 6.64
C SER A 131 -2.73 -12.01 7.45
N ILE A 132 -1.62 -12.76 7.42
CA ILE A 132 -1.49 -14.03 8.15
C ILE A 132 -1.67 -13.79 9.65
N GLY A 133 -2.50 -14.60 10.29
CA GLY A 133 -2.72 -14.53 11.74
C GLY A 133 -3.59 -13.37 12.21
N ILE A 134 -4.11 -12.54 11.31
CA ILE A 134 -5.10 -11.51 11.61
C ILE A 134 -6.50 -12.05 11.27
N GLY A 135 -7.31 -12.30 12.30
CA GLY A 135 -8.76 -12.47 12.13
C GLY A 135 -9.35 -11.12 11.73
N GLN A 136 -10.01 -11.07 10.57
CA GLN A 136 -10.61 -9.85 10.03
C GLN A 136 -12.10 -9.77 10.37
#